data_AF-A0A0M4EDJ8-F1
#
_entry.id   AF-A0A0M4EDJ8-F1
#
_cell.length_a   1.000
_cell.length_b   1.000
_cell.length_c   1.000
_cell.angle_alpha   90.00
_cell.angle_beta   90.00
_cell.angle_gamma   90.00
#
_symmetry.space_group_name_H-M   'P 1'
#
loop_
_entity.id
_entity.type
_entity.pdbx_description
1 polymer ?
#
loop_
_entity_poly.entity_id
_entity_poly.type
_entity_poly.pdbx_seq_one_letter_code
_entity_poly.pdbx_strand_id
1 'polypeptide(L)'
;MSVLLLLLLHGQGAQSIWFPWYFHRYGLEPHSARHGGRGGSGGKTPCPPGYELRSSKGPSGGGTGGKAKGPSSLCDDNPLVMQLARLYLVSPERIVLLLAQPLMLETCAEINDVLEHIESATSSCVLTDDNIYGKLRDGLSYYKTEVCDGGGEDGSNRKRCTDLNEAHNCIKELRTDMIECEAPADWYEWHNATKVCQNFNDVLDCYYTRTAMLCGLDAAKQLRSFAGDSMGRALVHKCVVNKRLPRVSDPMPNLSAASWLKSSLVPIVVVVVVPLQLAVYLLLV
;
A
#
# COMPACT_ATOMS: atom_id res chain seq x y z
N MET A 1 -5.18 -20.58 36.94
CA MET A 1 -5.06 -21.16 35.58
C MET A 1 -6.44 -21.34 34.93
N SER A 2 -7.29 -20.31 34.91
CA SER A 2 -8.66 -20.43 34.35
C SER A 2 -9.21 -19.16 33.70
N VAL A 3 -8.42 -18.09 33.58
CA VAL A 3 -8.85 -16.83 32.90
C VAL A 3 -8.27 -16.72 31.49
N LEU A 4 -7.12 -17.37 31.23
CA LEU A 4 -6.49 -17.36 29.90
C LEU A 4 -7.26 -18.18 28.84
N LEU A 5 -8.14 -19.10 29.26
CA LEU A 5 -8.91 -19.94 28.34
C LEU A 5 -10.21 -19.28 27.85
N LEU A 6 -10.70 -18.24 28.54
CA LEU A 6 -11.95 -17.54 28.18
C LEU A 6 -11.73 -16.44 27.13
N LEU A 7 -10.50 -15.96 26.94
CA LEU A 7 -10.15 -15.01 25.88
C LEU A 7 -9.88 -15.68 24.53
N LEU A 8 -9.57 -16.98 24.50
CA LEU A 8 -9.37 -17.73 23.26
C LEU A 8 -10.69 -18.19 22.60
N LEU A 9 -11.83 -18.09 23.30
CA LEU A 9 -13.14 -18.52 22.80
C LEU A 9 -13.99 -17.40 22.17
N HIS A 10 -13.51 -16.15 22.15
CA HIS A 10 -14.16 -15.03 21.45
C HIS A 10 -13.51 -14.70 20.08
N GLY A 11 -12.56 -15.52 19.62
CA GLY A 11 -11.81 -15.31 18.37
C GLY A 11 -12.52 -15.78 17.08
N GLN A 12 -13.79 -16.16 17.12
CA GLN A 12 -14.54 -16.59 15.94
C GLN A 12 -15.86 -15.81 15.86
N GLY A 13 -15.84 -14.68 15.15
CA GLY A 13 -17.05 -13.89 14.95
C GLY A 13 -16.89 -12.51 14.33
N ALA A 14 -15.69 -12.11 13.91
CA ALA A 14 -15.49 -10.82 13.24
C ALA A 14 -15.21 -10.98 11.73
N GLN A 15 -16.06 -11.75 11.04
CA GLN A 15 -16.19 -11.59 9.58
C GLN A 15 -17.10 -10.41 9.29
N SER A 16 -16.57 -9.20 9.42
CA SER A 16 -17.07 -7.96 8.77
C SER A 16 -16.33 -6.73 9.30
N ILE A 17 -15.00 -6.73 9.25
CA ILE A 17 -14.26 -5.45 9.12
C ILE A 17 -14.13 -5.18 7.62
N TRP A 18 -15.26 -5.16 6.93
CA TRP A 18 -15.31 -4.88 5.50
C TRP A 18 -15.90 -3.50 5.37
N PHE A 19 -15.01 -2.52 5.19
CA PHE A 19 -15.31 -1.15 4.81
C PHE A 19 -16.65 -0.64 5.34
N PRO A 20 -16.77 -0.28 6.62
CA PRO A 20 -18.05 0.14 7.20
C PRO A 20 -18.79 1.18 6.35
N TRP A 21 -18.06 2.11 5.72
CA TRP A 21 -18.62 3.09 4.78
C TRP A 21 -19.08 2.50 3.45
N TYR A 22 -18.27 1.63 2.81
CA TYR A 22 -18.66 0.99 1.55
C TYR A 22 -19.90 0.13 1.80
N PHE A 23 -19.89 -0.72 2.82
CA PHE A 23 -21.00 -1.60 3.16
C PHE A 23 -22.27 -0.81 3.54
N HIS A 24 -22.13 0.30 4.27
CA HIS A 24 -23.26 1.18 4.62
C HIS A 24 -23.84 1.89 3.39
N ARG A 25 -23.01 2.31 2.43
CA ARG A 25 -23.46 3.04 1.24
C ARG A 25 -23.96 2.11 0.12
N TYR A 26 -23.46 0.87 0.08
CA TYR A 26 -23.51 0.02 -1.11
C TYR A 26 -23.95 -1.44 -0.85
N GLY A 27 -24.09 -1.85 0.41
CA GLY A 27 -24.45 -3.23 0.77
C GLY A 27 -23.41 -4.26 0.32
N LEU A 28 -23.85 -5.52 0.19
CA LEU A 28 -23.06 -6.66 -0.31
C LEU A 28 -23.03 -6.74 -1.85
N GLU A 29 -23.53 -5.72 -2.54
CA GLU A 29 -23.67 -5.79 -3.99
C GLU A 29 -22.30 -5.66 -4.67
N PRO A 30 -21.86 -6.65 -5.48
CA PRO A 30 -20.56 -6.61 -6.14
C PRO A 30 -20.48 -5.42 -7.09
N HIS A 31 -19.32 -4.76 -7.16
CA HIS A 31 -19.14 -3.54 -7.93
C HIS A 31 -19.41 -3.79 -9.43
N SER A 32 -19.08 -4.99 -9.91
CA SER A 32 -19.40 -5.48 -11.27
C SER A 32 -20.90 -5.44 -11.64
N ALA A 33 -21.82 -5.62 -10.68
CA ALA A 33 -23.27 -5.58 -10.94
C ALA A 33 -23.77 -4.18 -11.33
N ARG A 34 -22.99 -3.14 -11.05
CA ARG A 34 -23.34 -1.72 -11.31
C ARG A 34 -23.08 -1.29 -12.74
N HIS A 35 -22.16 -1.98 -13.40
CA HIS A 35 -21.81 -1.76 -14.80
C HIS A 35 -22.53 -2.76 -15.73
N GLY A 36 -23.16 -3.80 -15.17
CA GLY A 36 -24.04 -4.72 -15.88
C GLY A 36 -25.38 -4.08 -16.22
N GLY A 37 -25.51 -3.54 -17.44
CA GLY A 37 -26.78 -3.05 -17.96
C GLY A 37 -27.89 -4.10 -17.86
N ARG A 38 -29.04 -3.69 -17.29
CA ARG A 38 -30.38 -4.31 -17.32
C ARG A 38 -30.48 -5.67 -18.02
N GLY A 39 -30.38 -6.74 -17.25
CA GLY A 39 -30.92 -8.06 -17.58
C GLY A 39 -31.85 -8.51 -16.47
N GLY A 40 -33.16 -8.56 -16.73
CA GLY A 40 -34.18 -8.73 -15.70
C GLY A 40 -34.17 -10.10 -15.02
N SER A 41 -34.42 -10.09 -13.71
CA SER A 41 -35.26 -11.09 -13.06
C SER A 41 -35.94 -10.45 -11.85
N GLY A 42 -37.24 -10.70 -11.71
CA GLY A 42 -38.11 -10.00 -10.79
C GLY A 42 -37.80 -10.29 -9.32
N GLY A 43 -37.43 -9.23 -8.59
CA GLY A 43 -37.45 -9.19 -7.13
C GLY A 43 -38.05 -7.85 -6.71
N LYS A 44 -39.25 -7.87 -6.14
CA LYS A 44 -39.88 -6.69 -5.56
C LYS A 44 -39.12 -6.31 -4.29
N THR A 45 -38.34 -5.23 -4.34
CA THR A 45 -37.92 -4.49 -3.14
C THR A 45 -38.54 -3.09 -3.23
N PRO A 46 -39.19 -2.57 -2.18
CA PRO A 46 -39.93 -1.33 -2.28
C PRO A 46 -38.96 -0.14 -2.26
N CYS A 47 -38.83 0.56 -3.38
CA CYS A 47 -38.22 1.89 -3.39
C CYS A 47 -39.09 2.86 -2.57
N PRO A 48 -38.49 3.84 -1.87
CA PRO A 48 -39.23 4.84 -1.11
C PRO A 48 -40.09 5.73 -2.04
N PRO A 49 -41.21 6.28 -1.54
CA PRO A 49 -42.17 7.01 -2.37
C PRO A 49 -41.57 8.32 -2.87
N GLY A 50 -41.63 8.57 -4.19
CA GLY A 50 -41.33 9.89 -4.76
C GLY A 50 -40.60 9.96 -6.09
N TYR A 51 -40.18 8.84 -6.70
CA TYR A 51 -39.52 8.84 -8.01
C TYR A 51 -40.30 8.02 -9.03
N GLU A 52 -41.04 8.69 -9.92
CA GLU A 52 -41.60 8.07 -11.11
C GLU A 52 -40.55 8.03 -12.23
N LEU A 53 -40.16 6.82 -12.65
CA LEU A 53 -39.32 6.64 -13.83
C LEU A 53 -40.18 6.83 -15.10
N ARG A 54 -39.90 7.89 -15.84
CA ARG A 54 -40.55 8.20 -17.12
C ARG A 54 -40.23 7.10 -18.15
N SER A 55 -41.22 6.28 -18.48
CA SER A 55 -41.10 5.16 -19.42
C SER A 55 -41.10 5.68 -20.87
N SER A 56 -39.98 5.54 -21.57
CA SER A 56 -39.91 5.78 -23.02
C SER A 56 -39.93 4.44 -23.75
N LYS A 57 -41.05 4.15 -24.41
CA LYS A 57 -41.22 3.04 -25.37
C LYS A 57 -40.43 3.32 -26.66
N GLY A 58 -39.73 2.31 -27.18
CA GLY A 58 -39.16 2.29 -28.53
C GLY A 58 -38.60 0.89 -28.86
N PRO A 59 -38.70 0.41 -30.12
CA PRO A 59 -39.15 -0.96 -30.40
C PRO A 59 -38.05 -1.98 -30.72
N SER A 60 -38.40 -3.26 -30.47
CA SER A 60 -37.69 -4.48 -30.82
C SER A 60 -37.38 -4.61 -32.32
N GLY A 61 -36.16 -5.07 -32.62
CA GLY A 61 -35.78 -5.62 -33.92
C GLY A 61 -34.74 -6.72 -33.72
N GLY A 62 -35.06 -7.95 -34.14
CA GLY A 62 -34.15 -9.10 -34.09
C GLY A 62 -33.19 -9.15 -35.27
N GLY A 63 -32.10 -9.91 -35.14
CA GLY A 63 -31.15 -10.14 -36.22
C GLY A 63 -29.88 -10.89 -35.80
N THR A 64 -29.93 -12.20 -35.97
CA THR A 64 -28.87 -13.15 -36.35
C THR A 64 -27.39 -12.71 -36.42
N GLY A 65 -26.53 -13.54 -35.81
CA GLY A 65 -25.43 -14.17 -36.54
C GLY A 65 -24.20 -13.32 -36.83
N GLY A 66 -23.39 -13.06 -35.81
CA GLY A 66 -21.98 -12.72 -35.96
C GLY A 66 -21.23 -13.14 -34.71
N LYS A 67 -20.26 -14.04 -34.83
CA LYS A 67 -19.23 -14.26 -33.80
C LYS A 67 -18.36 -13.00 -33.74
N ALA A 68 -18.91 -11.94 -33.16
CA ALA A 68 -18.12 -10.86 -32.60
C ALA A 68 -17.34 -11.49 -31.43
N LYS A 69 -16.03 -11.24 -31.39
CA LYS A 69 -15.21 -11.44 -30.21
C LYS A 69 -15.98 -10.80 -29.05
N GLY A 70 -16.56 -11.63 -28.18
CA GLY A 70 -17.54 -11.16 -27.19
C GLY A 70 -16.95 -10.03 -26.37
N PRO A 71 -17.77 -9.08 -25.88
CA PRO A 71 -17.29 -8.09 -24.93
C PRO A 71 -16.60 -8.86 -23.80
N SER A 72 -15.34 -8.54 -23.54
CA SER A 72 -14.60 -9.07 -22.41
C SER A 72 -15.49 -8.96 -21.17
N SER A 73 -15.82 -10.09 -20.55
CA SER A 73 -16.65 -10.08 -19.35
C SER A 73 -15.95 -9.31 -18.25
N LEU A 74 -16.71 -8.50 -17.50
CA LEU A 74 -16.19 -7.84 -16.30
C LEU A 74 -15.80 -8.90 -15.26
N CYS A 75 -14.73 -8.64 -14.51
CA CYS A 75 -14.30 -9.56 -13.46
C CYS A 75 -15.30 -9.61 -12.29
N ASP A 76 -15.38 -10.78 -11.64
CA ASP A 76 -15.88 -10.88 -10.26
C ASP A 76 -14.81 -10.31 -9.33
N ASP A 77 -15.21 -9.43 -8.43
CA ASP A 77 -14.30 -8.79 -7.49
C ASP A 77 -13.94 -9.72 -6.33
N ASN A 78 -14.79 -10.69 -5.99
CA ASN A 78 -14.62 -11.53 -4.81
C ASN A 78 -13.23 -12.20 -4.72
N PRO A 79 -12.67 -12.81 -5.80
CA PRO A 79 -11.32 -13.34 -5.76
C PRO A 79 -10.27 -12.29 -5.41
N LEU A 80 -10.37 -11.07 -5.97
CA LEU A 80 -9.42 -9.99 -5.67
C LEU A 80 -9.49 -9.62 -4.20
N VAL A 81 -10.69 -9.44 -3.66
CA VAL A 81 -10.82 -8.99 -2.28
C VAL A 81 -10.36 -10.05 -1.29
N MET A 82 -10.62 -11.33 -1.57
CA MET A 82 -10.12 -12.42 -0.75
C MET A 82 -8.60 -12.47 -0.72
N GLN A 83 -7.93 -12.18 -1.83
CA GLN A 83 -6.46 -12.12 -1.87
C GLN A 83 -5.91 -10.88 -1.17
N LEU A 84 -6.47 -9.70 -1.41
CA LEU A 84 -6.06 -8.46 -0.73
C LEU A 84 -6.28 -8.51 0.79
N ALA A 85 -7.33 -9.20 1.25
CA ALA A 85 -7.63 -9.40 2.66
C ALA A 85 -6.54 -10.19 3.41
N ARG A 86 -5.78 -11.06 2.72
CA ARG A 86 -4.64 -11.79 3.32
C ARG A 86 -3.56 -10.85 3.83
N LEU A 87 -3.41 -9.69 3.18
CA LEU A 87 -2.47 -8.63 3.54
C LEU A 87 -3.15 -7.47 4.29
N TYR A 88 -4.43 -7.59 4.64
CA TYR A 88 -5.25 -6.53 5.25
C TYR A 88 -5.26 -5.22 4.44
N LEU A 89 -5.21 -5.33 3.10
CA LEU A 89 -5.19 -4.18 2.21
C LEU A 89 -6.59 -3.67 1.93
N VAL A 90 -7.01 -2.71 2.74
CA VAL A 90 -8.31 -2.03 2.61
C VAL A 90 -8.19 -0.57 2.18
N SER A 91 -6.98 -0.01 2.11
CA SER A 91 -6.79 1.38 1.70
C SER A 91 -5.38 1.62 1.13
N PRO A 92 -5.15 2.72 0.40
CA PRO A 92 -3.83 3.08 -0.11
C PRO A 92 -2.75 3.14 0.99
N GLU A 93 -3.08 3.65 2.18
CA GLU A 93 -2.17 3.75 3.33
C GLU A 93 -1.70 2.37 3.80
N ARG A 94 -2.59 1.38 3.78
CA ARG A 94 -2.28 0.02 4.22
C ARG A 94 -1.23 -0.65 3.33
N ILE A 95 -1.11 -0.23 2.07
CA ILE A 95 -0.03 -0.67 1.18
C ILE A 95 1.32 -0.12 1.67
N VAL A 96 1.37 1.18 2.01
CA VAL A 96 2.60 1.81 2.53
C VAL A 96 2.98 1.22 3.89
N LEU A 97 2.00 0.89 4.73
CA LEU A 97 2.20 0.29 6.05
C LEU A 97 2.89 -1.09 6.01
N LEU A 98 2.91 -1.76 4.85
CA LEU A 98 3.70 -2.99 4.66
C LEU A 98 5.20 -2.75 4.87
N LEU A 99 5.72 -1.53 4.59
CA LEU A 99 7.11 -1.17 4.89
C LEU A 99 7.43 -1.19 6.38
N ALA A 100 6.42 -1.00 7.23
CA ALA A 100 6.58 -1.00 8.68
C ALA A 100 6.36 -2.39 9.30
N GLN A 101 6.32 -3.45 8.49
CA GLN A 101 6.28 -4.82 8.99
C GLN A 101 7.66 -5.24 9.53
N PRO A 102 7.73 -6.04 10.61
CA PRO A 102 9.01 -6.48 11.17
C PRO A 102 9.85 -7.35 10.22
N LEU A 103 9.20 -8.15 9.36
CA LEU A 103 9.83 -9.14 8.47
C LEU A 103 9.55 -8.82 7.00
N MET A 104 10.40 -7.97 6.40
CA MET A 104 10.24 -7.49 5.03
C MET A 104 10.31 -8.60 3.96
N LEU A 105 11.23 -9.56 4.12
CA LEU A 105 11.40 -10.63 3.16
C LEU A 105 10.17 -11.54 3.09
N GLU A 106 9.60 -11.88 4.24
CA GLU A 106 8.37 -12.66 4.31
C GLU A 106 7.19 -11.87 3.72
N THR A 107 7.10 -10.58 4.05
CA THR A 107 6.11 -9.67 3.46
C THR A 107 6.20 -9.66 1.93
N CYS A 108 7.41 -9.61 1.36
CA CYS A 108 7.60 -9.64 -0.09
C CYS A 108 7.19 -10.98 -0.73
N ALA A 109 7.44 -12.11 -0.07
CA ALA A 109 6.98 -13.41 -0.54
C ALA A 109 5.44 -13.50 -0.55
N GLU A 110 4.79 -13.02 0.51
CA GLU A 110 3.32 -12.98 0.59
C GLU A 110 2.70 -12.05 -0.46
N ILE A 111 3.32 -10.88 -0.71
CA ILE A 111 2.90 -9.95 -1.76
C ILE A 111 2.97 -10.61 -3.13
N ASN A 112 4.06 -11.31 -3.44
CA ASN A 112 4.21 -12.01 -4.71
C ASN A 112 3.11 -13.06 -4.90
N ASP A 113 2.88 -13.89 -3.88
CA ASP A 113 1.83 -14.91 -3.90
C ASP A 113 0.44 -14.31 -4.10
N VAL A 114 0.10 -13.24 -3.38
CA VAL A 114 -1.18 -12.53 -3.53
C VAL A 114 -1.36 -11.96 -4.94
N LEU A 115 -0.33 -11.34 -5.50
CA LEU A 115 -0.40 -10.76 -6.85
C LEU A 115 -0.53 -11.82 -7.94
N GLU A 116 0.17 -12.95 -7.83
CA GLU A 116 0.04 -14.09 -8.76
C GLU A 116 -1.39 -14.68 -8.73
N HIS A 117 -1.98 -14.83 -7.55
CA HIS A 117 -3.36 -15.32 -7.42
C HIS A 117 -4.39 -14.32 -8.00
N ILE A 118 -4.18 -13.02 -7.80
CA ILE A 118 -5.02 -11.97 -8.42
C ILE A 118 -4.91 -12.02 -9.94
N GLU A 119 -3.69 -12.12 -10.49
CA GLU A 119 -3.47 -12.20 -11.93
C GLU A 119 -4.12 -13.45 -12.53
N SER A 120 -3.95 -14.61 -11.89
CA SER A 120 -4.60 -15.85 -12.30
C SER A 120 -6.13 -15.70 -12.33
N ALA A 121 -6.72 -15.14 -11.27
CA ALA A 121 -8.16 -14.92 -11.16
C ALA A 121 -8.73 -13.91 -12.18
N THR A 122 -7.90 -12.96 -12.65
CA THR A 122 -8.30 -11.89 -13.57
C THR A 122 -7.88 -12.12 -15.02
N SER A 123 -7.13 -13.19 -15.29
CA SER A 123 -6.56 -13.51 -16.61
C SER A 123 -7.56 -13.62 -17.77
N SER A 124 -8.84 -13.89 -17.47
CA SER A 124 -9.90 -14.10 -18.47
C SER A 124 -10.97 -13.00 -18.53
N CYS A 125 -10.81 -11.94 -17.73
CA CYS A 125 -11.79 -10.87 -17.59
C CYS A 125 -11.12 -9.49 -17.58
N VAL A 126 -11.92 -8.42 -17.58
CA VAL A 126 -11.42 -7.04 -17.54
C VAL A 126 -11.92 -6.35 -16.28
N LEU A 127 -11.01 -5.76 -15.52
CA LEU A 127 -11.31 -4.84 -14.42
C LEU A 127 -11.60 -3.45 -14.99
N THR A 128 -12.59 -2.75 -14.44
CA THR A 128 -12.83 -1.35 -14.80
C THR A 128 -11.74 -0.45 -14.24
N ASP A 129 -11.46 0.66 -14.92
CA ASP A 129 -10.40 1.60 -14.51
C ASP A 129 -10.63 2.20 -13.12
N ASP A 130 -11.89 2.27 -12.68
CA ASP A 130 -12.34 2.79 -11.39
C ASP A 130 -12.55 1.69 -10.32
N ASN A 131 -12.25 0.43 -10.65
CA ASN A 131 -12.36 -0.68 -9.72
C ASN A 131 -11.42 -0.49 -8.53
N ILE A 132 -12.00 -0.40 -7.33
CA ILE A 132 -11.28 -0.16 -6.07
C ILE A 132 -10.19 -1.20 -5.83
N TYR A 133 -10.50 -2.48 -6.01
CA TYR A 133 -9.58 -3.58 -5.75
C TYR A 133 -8.51 -3.68 -6.83
N GLY A 134 -8.85 -3.36 -8.08
CA GLY A 134 -7.89 -3.17 -9.17
C GLY A 134 -6.88 -2.07 -8.85
N LYS A 135 -7.34 -0.91 -8.34
CA LYS A 135 -6.44 0.17 -7.90
C LYS A 135 -5.53 -0.26 -6.74
N LEU A 136 -6.08 -0.90 -5.72
CA LEU A 136 -5.26 -1.42 -4.60
C LEU A 136 -4.20 -2.41 -5.10
N ARG A 137 -4.55 -3.29 -6.04
CA ARG A 137 -3.60 -4.18 -6.72
C ARG A 137 -2.52 -3.40 -7.47
N ASP A 138 -2.87 -2.32 -8.18
CA ASP A 138 -1.87 -1.50 -8.91
C ASP A 138 -0.87 -0.84 -7.95
N GLY A 139 -1.33 -0.33 -6.81
CA GLY A 139 -0.46 0.19 -5.75
C GLY A 139 0.44 -0.87 -5.11
N LEU A 140 -0.11 -2.07 -4.89
CA LEU A 140 0.62 -3.23 -4.36
C LEU A 140 1.66 -3.77 -5.35
N SER A 141 1.32 -3.81 -6.63
CA SER A 141 2.25 -4.19 -7.71
C SER A 141 3.44 -3.24 -7.75
N TYR A 142 3.19 -1.93 -7.64
CA TYR A 142 4.27 -0.95 -7.52
C TYR A 142 5.12 -1.15 -6.26
N TYR A 143 4.51 -1.46 -5.11
CA TYR A 143 5.26 -1.82 -3.90
C TYR A 143 6.23 -2.97 -4.17
N LYS A 144 5.74 -4.07 -4.76
CA LYS A 144 6.58 -5.24 -5.09
C LYS A 144 7.77 -4.83 -5.95
N THR A 145 7.52 -4.13 -7.04
CA THR A 145 8.57 -3.71 -7.97
C THR A 145 9.61 -2.80 -7.31
N GLU A 146 9.16 -1.87 -6.47
CA GLU A 146 10.05 -0.88 -5.87
C GLU A 146 10.84 -1.43 -4.68
N VAL A 147 10.20 -2.25 -3.85
CA VAL A 147 10.73 -2.66 -2.55
C VAL A 147 11.24 -4.09 -2.57
N CYS A 148 10.50 -5.01 -3.21
CA CYS A 148 10.83 -6.43 -3.22
C CYS A 148 11.77 -6.82 -4.37
N ASP A 149 11.58 -6.23 -5.56
CA ASP A 149 12.35 -6.58 -6.76
C ASP A 149 13.60 -5.70 -6.95
N GLY A 150 13.93 -4.82 -5.98
CA GLY A 150 15.17 -4.04 -6.00
C GLY A 150 15.11 -2.70 -6.73
N GLY A 151 13.92 -2.11 -6.92
CA GLY A 151 13.76 -0.76 -7.47
C GLY A 151 13.50 -0.71 -8.98
N GLY A 152 12.66 -1.62 -9.47
CA GLY A 152 12.27 -1.71 -10.89
C GLY A 152 13.16 -2.61 -11.73
N GLU A 153 12.58 -3.19 -12.78
CA GLU A 153 13.29 -4.06 -13.74
C GLU A 153 14.49 -3.34 -14.40
N ASP A 154 14.36 -2.03 -14.64
CA ASP A 154 15.40 -1.18 -15.23
C ASP A 154 16.37 -0.59 -14.19
N GLY A 155 16.18 -0.87 -12.89
CA GLY A 155 16.98 -0.32 -11.79
C GLY A 155 16.86 1.19 -11.58
N SER A 156 15.91 1.86 -12.25
CA SER A 156 15.71 3.31 -12.20
C SER A 156 15.44 3.83 -10.78
N ASN A 157 14.87 2.99 -9.92
CA ASN A 157 14.59 3.33 -8.52
C ASN A 157 15.46 2.56 -7.52
N ARG A 158 16.55 1.92 -7.97
CA ARG A 158 17.44 1.14 -7.10
C ARG A 158 17.94 1.93 -5.89
N LYS A 159 18.27 3.21 -6.09
CA LYS A 159 18.66 4.10 -4.99
C LYS A 159 17.56 4.24 -3.94
N ARG A 160 16.31 4.47 -4.35
CA ARG A 160 15.19 4.60 -3.42
C ARG A 160 14.97 3.29 -2.66
N CYS A 161 15.04 2.15 -3.35
CA CYS A 161 14.95 0.83 -2.72
C CYS A 161 16.04 0.65 -1.65
N THR A 162 17.30 0.96 -1.97
CA THR A 162 18.42 0.91 -1.02
C THR A 162 18.17 1.82 0.18
N ASP A 163 17.83 3.09 -0.05
CA ASP A 163 17.61 4.06 1.02
C ASP A 163 16.44 3.65 1.95
N LEU A 164 15.36 3.07 1.39
CA LEU A 164 14.23 2.54 2.16
C LEU A 164 14.62 1.31 2.98
N ASN A 165 15.40 0.39 2.40
CA ASN A 165 15.89 -0.80 3.09
C ASN A 165 16.87 -0.43 4.23
N GLU A 166 17.74 0.55 4.02
CA GLU A 166 18.63 1.07 5.07
C GLU A 166 17.83 1.71 6.21
N ALA A 167 16.74 2.41 5.90
CA ALA A 167 15.86 3.03 6.88
C ALA A 167 14.84 2.07 7.51
N HIS A 168 14.72 0.82 7.03
CA HIS A 168 13.65 -0.12 7.43
C HIS A 168 13.59 -0.34 8.94
N ASN A 169 14.75 -0.53 9.59
CA ASN A 169 14.84 -0.73 11.03
C ASN A 169 14.26 0.44 11.84
N CYS A 170 14.24 1.65 11.28
CA CYS A 170 13.59 2.79 11.90
C CYS A 170 12.12 2.89 11.48
N ILE A 171 11.81 2.66 10.20
CA ILE A 171 10.44 2.74 9.67
C ILE A 171 9.50 1.74 10.35
N LYS A 172 9.98 0.55 10.72
CA LYS A 172 9.16 -0.44 11.46
C LYS A 172 8.68 0.08 12.82
N GLU A 173 9.44 0.97 13.47
CA GLU A 173 9.07 1.59 14.75
C GLU A 173 7.99 2.67 14.56
N LEU A 174 7.86 3.23 13.35
CA LEU A 174 6.83 4.22 13.00
C LEU A 174 5.46 3.61 12.74
N ARG A 175 5.28 2.28 12.86
CA ARG A 175 4.03 1.62 12.46
C ARG A 175 2.79 2.29 13.08
N THR A 176 2.84 2.57 14.38
CA THR A 176 1.72 3.22 15.08
C THR A 176 1.54 4.67 14.63
N ASP A 177 2.63 5.44 14.50
CA ASP A 177 2.59 6.82 14.00
C ASP A 177 2.01 6.90 12.58
N MET A 178 2.31 5.93 11.73
CA MET A 178 1.78 5.85 10.37
C MET A 178 0.28 5.51 10.36
N ILE A 179 -0.20 4.72 11.31
CA ILE A 179 -1.64 4.46 11.47
C ILE A 179 -2.37 5.74 11.91
N GLU A 180 -1.75 6.56 12.77
CA GLU A 180 -2.32 7.87 13.16
C GLU A 180 -2.44 8.85 11.99
N CYS A 181 -1.69 8.65 10.91
CA CYS A 181 -1.76 9.46 9.71
C CYS A 181 -2.88 9.03 8.74
N GLU A 182 -3.62 7.94 9.00
CA GLU A 182 -4.67 7.45 8.09
C GLU A 182 -5.78 8.49 7.87
N ALA A 183 -6.19 8.64 6.62
CA ALA A 183 -7.26 9.56 6.27
C ALA A 183 -8.64 8.88 6.41
N PRO A 184 -9.74 9.64 6.28
CA PRO A 184 -11.07 9.05 6.19
C PRO A 184 -11.18 8.05 5.03
N ALA A 185 -12.04 7.04 5.18
CA ALA A 185 -12.18 5.93 4.24
C ALA A 185 -12.74 6.30 2.84
N ASP A 186 -12.94 7.58 2.53
CA ASP A 186 -13.59 8.07 1.30
C ASP A 186 -12.62 8.26 0.12
N TRP A 187 -11.54 7.48 0.08
CA TRP A 187 -10.52 7.47 -1.00
C TRP A 187 -11.07 7.30 -2.42
N TYR A 188 -12.23 6.68 -2.54
CA TYR A 188 -12.90 6.36 -3.79
C TYR A 188 -14.13 7.25 -4.06
N GLU A 189 -14.23 8.40 -3.38
CA GLU A 189 -15.25 9.41 -3.68
C GLU A 189 -15.04 10.00 -5.08
N TRP A 190 -15.93 9.66 -6.00
CA TRP A 190 -15.82 10.01 -7.41
C TRP A 190 -16.03 11.51 -7.68
N HIS A 191 -16.90 12.18 -6.92
CA HIS A 191 -17.33 13.53 -7.28
C HIS A 191 -16.42 14.65 -6.76
N ASN A 192 -15.60 14.38 -5.75
CA ASN A 192 -14.79 15.40 -5.08
C ASN A 192 -13.31 15.05 -5.09
N ALA A 193 -12.70 15.08 -6.27
CA ALA A 193 -11.27 14.86 -6.47
C ALA A 193 -10.40 15.82 -5.63
N THR A 194 -10.85 17.07 -5.42
CA THR A 194 -10.13 18.05 -4.60
C THR A 194 -9.98 17.57 -3.16
N LYS A 195 -11.06 17.08 -2.55
CA LYS A 195 -11.03 16.53 -1.18
C LYS A 195 -10.13 15.30 -1.10
N VAL A 196 -10.26 14.36 -2.04
CA VAL A 196 -9.42 13.15 -2.08
C VAL A 196 -7.94 13.51 -2.21
N CYS A 197 -7.60 14.44 -3.10
CA CYS A 197 -6.21 14.86 -3.29
C CYS A 197 -5.64 15.73 -2.16
N GLN A 198 -6.51 16.43 -1.42
CA GLN A 198 -6.12 17.08 -0.17
C GLN A 198 -5.77 16.04 0.89
N ASN A 199 -6.67 15.10 1.16
CA ASN A 199 -6.41 13.98 2.08
C ASN A 199 -5.12 13.23 1.71
N PHE A 200 -4.93 12.92 0.42
CA PHE A 200 -3.70 12.30 -0.08
C PHE A 200 -2.44 13.07 0.33
N ASN A 201 -2.41 14.39 0.12
CA ASN A 201 -1.25 15.19 0.49
C ASN A 201 -1.09 15.32 2.01
N ASP A 202 -2.19 15.37 2.76
CA ASP A 202 -2.16 15.43 4.23
C ASP A 202 -1.53 14.16 4.83
N VAL A 203 -1.85 12.98 4.29
CA VAL A 203 -1.20 11.71 4.67
C VAL A 203 0.30 11.74 4.36
N LEU A 204 0.68 12.18 3.15
CA LEU A 204 2.09 12.28 2.75
C LEU A 204 2.89 13.27 3.61
N ASP A 205 2.28 14.40 4.00
CA ASP A 205 2.85 15.39 4.92
C ASP A 205 3.01 14.81 6.32
N CYS A 206 2.04 14.02 6.78
CA CYS A 206 2.10 13.33 8.07
C CYS A 206 3.22 12.28 8.09
N TYR A 207 3.29 11.38 7.10
CA TYR A 207 4.38 10.41 6.96
C TYR A 207 5.74 11.09 6.93
N TYR A 208 5.89 12.13 6.12
CA TYR A 208 7.14 12.90 6.06
C TYR A 208 7.55 13.43 7.44
N THR A 209 6.60 14.03 8.16
CA THR A 209 6.89 14.65 9.47
C THR A 209 7.27 13.61 10.51
N ARG A 210 6.49 12.52 10.64
CA ARG A 210 6.75 11.43 11.59
C ARG A 210 8.09 10.75 11.31
N THR A 211 8.38 10.47 10.05
CA THR A 211 9.66 9.86 9.66
C THR A 211 10.84 10.81 9.84
N ALA A 212 10.68 12.11 9.59
CA ALA A 212 11.76 13.06 9.81
C ALA A 212 12.13 13.17 11.29
N MET A 213 11.15 13.06 12.19
CA MET A 213 11.36 13.09 13.64
C MET A 213 12.06 11.83 14.17
N LEU A 214 11.86 10.65 13.56
CA LEU A 214 12.44 9.40 14.06
C LEU A 214 13.64 8.89 13.24
N CYS A 215 13.58 9.00 11.91
CA CYS A 215 14.52 8.38 10.97
C CYS A 215 15.36 9.38 10.18
N GLY A 216 15.06 10.68 10.31
CA GLY A 216 15.78 11.77 9.67
C GLY A 216 15.19 12.19 8.32
N LEU A 217 15.66 13.34 7.83
CA LEU A 217 15.06 14.02 6.68
C LEU A 217 15.19 13.24 5.37
N ASP A 218 16.25 12.47 5.20
CA ASP A 218 16.47 11.74 3.95
C ASP A 218 15.55 10.52 3.87
N ALA A 219 15.44 9.73 4.94
CA ALA A 219 14.46 8.65 5.03
C ALA A 219 13.02 9.18 4.83
N ALA A 220 12.71 10.34 5.42
CA ALA A 220 11.40 10.98 5.26
C ALA A 220 11.08 11.35 3.81
N LYS A 221 12.04 11.88 3.06
CA LYS A 221 11.86 12.18 1.62
C LYS A 221 11.60 10.91 0.82
N GLN A 222 12.35 9.85 1.10
CA GLN A 222 12.20 8.59 0.37
C GLN A 222 10.86 7.92 0.69
N LEU A 223 10.46 7.86 1.96
CA LEU A 223 9.15 7.33 2.34
C LEU A 223 8.02 8.13 1.72
N ARG A 224 8.07 9.47 1.80
CA ARG A 224 7.06 10.34 1.18
C ARG A 224 6.96 10.12 -0.33
N SER A 225 8.10 10.05 -1.02
CA SER A 225 8.13 9.82 -2.46
C SER A 225 7.55 8.47 -2.83
N PHE A 226 7.95 7.42 -2.11
CA PHE A 226 7.42 6.07 -2.27
C PHE A 226 5.91 6.00 -2.02
N ALA A 227 5.45 6.58 -0.91
CA ALA A 227 4.04 6.63 -0.56
C ALA A 227 3.24 7.38 -1.61
N GLY A 228 3.76 8.49 -2.14
CA GLY A 228 3.13 9.25 -3.21
C GLY A 228 2.92 8.42 -4.48
N ASP A 229 3.93 7.66 -4.90
CA ASP A 229 3.87 6.80 -6.09
C ASP A 229 2.98 5.56 -5.86
N SER A 230 3.08 4.91 -4.70
CA SER A 230 2.30 3.71 -4.36
C SER A 230 0.82 4.04 -4.13
N MET A 231 0.53 5.01 -3.26
CA MET A 231 -0.85 5.43 -2.99
C MET A 231 -1.48 6.08 -4.22
N GLY A 232 -0.73 6.89 -4.97
CA GLY A 232 -1.24 7.55 -6.17
C GLY A 232 -1.74 6.58 -7.25
N ARG A 233 -1.15 5.38 -7.33
CA ARG A 233 -1.62 4.28 -8.19
C ARG A 233 -2.85 3.58 -7.63
N ALA A 234 -3.01 3.56 -6.32
CA ALA A 234 -4.15 2.99 -5.62
C ALA A 234 -5.39 3.90 -5.56
N LEU A 235 -5.30 5.11 -6.11
CA LEU A 235 -6.40 6.06 -6.22
C LEU A 235 -7.04 6.05 -7.60
N VAL A 236 -8.32 6.38 -7.63
CA VAL A 236 -9.07 6.61 -8.87
C VAL A 236 -8.69 7.97 -9.48
N HIS A 237 -8.52 8.99 -8.64
CA HIS A 237 -8.11 10.33 -9.06
C HIS A 237 -6.60 10.45 -9.17
N LYS A 238 -6.12 11.14 -10.21
CA LYS A 238 -4.70 11.47 -10.35
C LYS A 238 -4.33 12.67 -9.49
N CYS A 239 -3.84 12.40 -8.29
CA CYS A 239 -3.40 13.44 -7.36
C CYS A 239 -1.93 13.82 -7.58
N VAL A 240 -1.65 15.12 -7.56
CA VAL A 240 -0.27 15.64 -7.67
C VAL A 240 0.31 15.78 -6.25
N VAL A 241 1.51 15.23 -6.05
CA VAL A 241 2.24 15.38 -4.79
C VAL A 241 2.72 16.82 -4.65
N ASN A 242 2.41 17.45 -3.51
CA ASN A 242 2.90 18.77 -3.18
C ASN A 242 4.43 18.76 -3.04
N LYS A 243 5.08 19.60 -3.84
CA LYS A 243 6.55 19.76 -3.87
C LYS A 243 7.08 20.46 -2.62
N ARG A 244 6.25 21.24 -1.93
CA ARG A 244 6.64 21.92 -0.70
C ARG A 244 6.57 20.92 0.46
N LEU A 245 7.72 20.65 1.06
CA LEU A 245 7.81 19.78 2.22
C LEU A 245 7.38 20.54 3.50
N PRO A 246 6.69 19.89 4.44
CA PRO A 246 6.47 20.42 5.78
C PRO A 246 7.78 20.79 6.46
N ARG A 247 7.78 21.86 7.26
CA ARG A 247 8.93 22.22 8.08
C ARG A 247 8.91 21.36 9.34
N VAL A 248 9.99 20.61 9.56
CA VAL A 248 10.16 19.79 10.77
C VAL A 248 11.20 20.48 11.66
N SER A 249 10.78 20.83 12.87
CA SER A 249 11.68 21.36 13.89
C SER A 249 12.45 20.21 14.51
N ASP A 250 13.78 20.35 14.63
CA ASP A 250 14.66 19.36 15.26
C ASP A 250 14.52 17.92 14.71
N PRO A 251 14.78 17.71 13.39
CA PRO A 251 14.71 16.38 12.81
C PRO A 251 15.83 15.49 13.34
N MET A 252 15.59 14.17 13.37
CA MET A 252 16.64 13.20 13.70
C MET A 252 17.84 13.37 12.76
N PRO A 253 19.09 13.32 13.27
CA PRO A 253 20.27 13.34 12.42
C PRO A 253 20.24 12.19 11.41
N ASN A 254 20.62 12.46 10.17
CA ASN A 254 20.69 11.40 9.15
C ASN A 254 21.72 10.34 9.56
N LEU A 255 21.34 9.06 9.46
CA LEU A 255 22.19 7.91 9.80
C LEU A 255 23.53 7.92 9.04
N SER A 256 23.56 8.46 7.81
CA SER A 256 24.77 8.59 6.98
C SER A 256 25.75 9.67 7.49
N ALA A 257 25.26 10.71 8.17
CA ALA A 257 26.08 11.80 8.70
C ALA A 257 26.84 11.41 9.98
N ALA A 258 26.36 10.39 10.70
CA ALA A 258 27.03 9.87 11.89
C ALA A 258 28.33 9.09 11.58
N SER A 259 28.60 8.75 10.31
CA SER A 259 29.82 8.03 9.91
C SER A 259 31.07 8.91 9.86
N TRP A 260 30.93 10.23 9.72
CA TRP A 260 32.07 11.15 9.61
C TRP A 260 32.70 11.54 10.96
N LEU A 261 32.01 11.30 12.08
CA LEU A 261 32.56 11.58 13.42
C LEU A 261 33.25 10.36 14.06
N LYS A 262 33.32 9.21 13.39
CA LYS A 262 34.02 8.01 13.88
C LYS A 262 35.31 7.66 13.12
N SER A 263 35.81 8.57 12.27
CA SER A 263 37.08 8.37 11.54
C SER A 263 38.17 9.39 11.90
N SER A 264 38.14 9.88 13.15
CA SER A 264 39.28 10.57 13.72
C SER A 264 39.32 10.29 15.21
N LEU A 265 39.98 9.18 15.57
CA LEU A 265 40.82 8.97 16.75
C LEU A 265 40.99 7.47 17.03
N VAL A 266 42.09 6.91 16.47
CA VAL A 266 42.99 5.90 17.09
C VAL A 266 42.52 4.41 17.02
N PRO A 267 43.41 3.45 16.62
CA PRO A 267 44.78 3.36 17.10
C PRO A 267 45.91 3.19 16.07
N ILE A 268 46.81 4.17 16.09
CA ILE A 268 48.25 4.03 15.83
C ILE A 268 48.92 3.04 16.83
N VAL A 269 48.21 2.60 17.88
CA VAL A 269 48.72 1.67 18.91
C VAL A 269 49.03 0.27 18.37
N VAL A 270 48.40 -0.19 17.28
CA VAL A 270 48.63 -1.56 16.77
C VAL A 270 49.92 -1.66 15.92
N VAL A 271 50.40 -0.56 15.34
CA VAL A 271 51.56 -0.60 14.43
C VAL A 271 52.90 -0.53 15.18
N VAL A 272 52.93 0.00 16.42
CA VAL A 272 54.20 0.17 17.16
C VAL A 272 54.45 -0.92 18.20
N VAL A 273 53.41 -1.55 18.75
CA VAL A 273 53.57 -2.53 19.85
C VAL A 273 53.98 -3.92 19.33
N VAL A 274 53.48 -4.34 18.17
CA VAL A 274 53.81 -5.66 17.58
C VAL A 274 55.30 -5.82 17.19
N PRO A 275 55.98 -4.83 16.58
CA PRO A 275 57.40 -5.00 16.25
C PRO A 275 58.34 -4.96 17.48
N LEU A 276 57.92 -4.38 18.62
CA LEU A 276 58.78 -4.33 19.82
C LEU A 276 58.83 -5.68 20.55
N GLN A 277 57.73 -6.44 20.58
CA GLN A 277 57.69 -7.77 21.19
C GLN A 277 58.44 -8.83 20.37
N LEU A 278 58.46 -8.71 19.03
CA LEU A 278 59.26 -9.59 18.18
C LEU A 278 60.77 -9.32 18.28
N ALA A 279 61.17 -8.06 18.43
CA ALA A 279 62.59 -7.71 18.57
C ALA A 279 63.20 -8.22 19.90
N VAL A 280 62.42 -8.24 20.99
CA VAL A 280 62.88 -8.78 22.28
C VAL A 280 62.99 -10.31 22.24
N TYR A 281 62.10 -11.00 21.52
CA TYR A 281 62.14 -12.46 21.40
C TYR A 281 63.32 -12.98 20.56
N LEU A 282 63.77 -12.21 19.55
CA LEU A 282 64.91 -12.57 18.70
C LEU A 282 66.28 -12.28 19.34
N LEU A 283 66.33 -11.52 20.44
CA LEU A 283 67.56 -11.24 21.20
C LEU A 283 67.78 -12.22 22.37
N LEU A 284 66.81 -13.10 22.65
CA LEU A 284 66.81 -14.03 23.79
C LEU A 284 66.90 -15.52 23.39
N VAL A 285 67.07 -15.83 22.09
CA VAL A 285 67.32 -17.18 21.55
C VAL A 285 68.67 -17.16 20.83
#